data_AF-A0A966IZF7-F1
#
_entry.id   AF-A0A966IZF7-F1
#
_cell.length_a   1.000
_cell.length_b   1.000
_cell.length_c   1.000
_cell.angle_alpha   90.00
_cell.angle_beta   90.00
_cell.angle_gamma   90.00
#
_symmetry.space_group_name_H-M   'P 1'
#
loop_
_entity.id
_entity.type
_entity.pdbx_description
1 polymer ?
#
loop_
_entity_poly.entity_id
_entity_poly.type
_entity_poly.pdbx_seq_one_letter_code
_entity_poly.pdbx_strand_id
1 'polypeptide(L)'
;ADANDYILQARTWQRHNVGDTPGFDGDVEKALRSIGMPVLYMPSETDLYFPVADARYEAQFIRRVQLTPIPSLWGHPAGAAANPQDKAFLNATIARFLAEGSR
;
A
#
# COMPACT_ATOMS: atom_id res chain seq x y z
N ALA A 1 -11.23 24.09 7.65
CA ALA A 1 -10.13 23.53 6.86
C ALA A 1 -9.74 24.54 5.79
N ASP A 2 -8.44 24.72 5.52
CA ASP A 2 -7.92 25.65 4.51
C ASP A 2 -8.01 25.01 3.11
N ALA A 3 -8.46 25.77 2.11
CA ALA A 3 -8.55 25.28 0.74
C ALA A 3 -7.16 24.97 0.13
N ASN A 4 -6.13 25.72 0.55
CA ASN A 4 -4.77 25.51 0.08
C ASN A 4 -4.21 24.17 0.53
N ASP A 5 -4.57 23.69 1.73
CA ASP A 5 -4.14 22.38 2.22
C ASP A 5 -4.65 21.25 1.32
N TYR A 6 -5.92 21.31 0.90
CA TYR A 6 -6.50 20.31 0.00
C TYR A 6 -5.91 20.36 -1.41
N ILE A 7 -5.66 21.57 -1.94
CA ILE A 7 -5.01 21.74 -3.25
C ILE A 7 -3.60 21.16 -3.21
N LEU A 8 -2.85 21.40 -2.12
CA LEU A 8 -1.50 20.86 -1.96
C LEU A 8 -1.50 19.34 -1.80
N GLN A 9 -2.46 18.77 -1.05
CA GLN A 9 -2.63 17.31 -0.95
C GLN A 9 -2.89 16.69 -2.33
N ALA A 10 -3.86 17.22 -3.09
CA ALA A 10 -4.18 16.71 -4.42
C ALA A 10 -2.97 16.79 -5.37
N ARG A 11 -2.24 17.90 -5.36
CA ARG A 11 -1.01 18.06 -6.16
C ARG A 11 0.07 17.06 -5.76
N THR A 12 0.20 16.78 -4.46
CA THR A 12 1.17 15.81 -3.94
C THR A 12 0.85 14.41 -4.45
N TRP A 13 -0.42 14.00 -4.37
CA TRP A 13 -0.85 12.68 -4.86
C TRP A 13 -0.72 12.53 -6.38
N GLN A 14 -1.09 13.56 -7.14
CA GLN A 14 -1.00 13.53 -8.61
C GLN A 14 0.43 13.48 -9.15
N ARG A 15 1.40 14.03 -8.39
CA ARG A 15 2.80 14.14 -8.83
C ARG A 15 3.72 13.14 -8.16
N HIS A 16 3.20 12.28 -7.29
CA HIS A 16 4.01 11.32 -6.58
C HIS A 16 4.60 10.30 -7.56
N ASN A 17 5.91 10.11 -7.48
CA ASN A 17 6.64 9.02 -8.15
C ASN A 17 7.83 8.64 -7.28
N VAL A 18 7.88 7.39 -6.79
CA VAL A 18 9.00 6.94 -5.96
C VAL A 18 10.32 6.85 -6.74
N GLY A 19 10.25 6.68 -8.07
CA GLY A 19 11.41 6.70 -8.97
C GLY A 19 12.16 8.04 -9.00
N ASP A 20 11.52 9.14 -8.58
CA ASP A 20 12.16 10.46 -8.49
C ASP A 20 13.03 10.61 -7.23
N THR A 21 13.08 9.57 -6.38
CA THR A 21 14.01 9.54 -5.23
C THR A 21 15.47 9.60 -5.73
N PRO A 22 16.36 10.41 -5.12
CA PRO A 22 17.75 10.51 -5.57
C PRO A 22 18.45 9.15 -5.69
N GLY A 23 19.05 8.89 -6.86
CA GLY A 23 19.73 7.63 -7.19
C GLY A 23 18.91 6.64 -8.04
N PHE A 24 17.64 6.93 -8.31
CA PHE A 24 16.77 6.09 -9.14
C PHE A 24 16.46 6.67 -10.52
N ASP A 25 16.74 7.96 -10.76
CA ASP A 25 16.67 8.58 -12.10
C ASP A 25 15.31 8.42 -12.81
N GLY A 26 14.22 8.44 -12.04
CA GLY A 26 12.85 8.24 -12.54
C GLY A 26 12.43 6.77 -12.66
N ASP A 27 13.31 5.81 -12.39
CA ASP A 27 13.04 4.38 -12.48
C ASP A 27 12.28 3.87 -11.25
N VAL A 28 10.95 3.82 -11.37
CA VAL A 28 10.04 3.34 -10.33
C VAL A 28 10.34 1.89 -9.92
N GLU A 29 10.68 1.02 -10.87
CA GLU A 29 10.90 -0.39 -10.58
C GLU A 29 12.22 -0.59 -9.83
N LYS A 30 13.28 0.15 -10.19
CA LYS A 30 14.56 0.16 -9.46
C LYS A 30 14.37 0.68 -8.04
N ALA A 31 13.53 1.70 -7.85
CA ALA A 31 13.17 2.20 -6.53
C ALA A 31 12.43 1.14 -5.69
N LEU A 32 11.42 0.47 -6.26
CA LEU A 32 10.70 -0.62 -5.58
C LEU A 32 11.63 -1.81 -5.25
N ARG A 33 12.54 -2.18 -6.17
CA ARG A 33 13.56 -3.22 -5.96
C ARG A 33 14.55 -2.90 -4.84
N SER A 34 14.67 -1.63 -4.44
CA SER A 34 15.55 -1.20 -3.36
C SER A 34 14.98 -1.47 -1.96
N ILE A 35 13.67 -1.76 -1.85
CA ILE A 35 13.03 -2.04 -0.57
C ILE A 35 13.56 -3.38 -0.02
N GLY A 36 14.41 -3.30 1.01
CA GLY A 36 15.08 -4.47 1.60
C GLY A 36 14.36 -5.10 2.80
N MET A 37 13.42 -4.38 3.42
CA MET A 37 12.65 -4.88 4.56
C MET A 37 11.46 -5.75 4.11
N PRO A 38 10.97 -6.67 4.97
CA PRO A 38 9.69 -7.34 4.73
C PRO A 38 8.54 -6.33 4.61
N VAL A 39 7.67 -6.52 3.63
CA VAL A 39 6.48 -5.67 3.40
C VAL A 39 5.23 -6.53 3.43
N LEU A 40 4.27 -6.18 4.29
CA LEU A 40 2.90 -6.68 4.23
C LEU A 40 2.06 -5.65 3.46
N TYR A 41 1.62 -6.01 2.26
CA TYR A 41 0.85 -5.11 1.40
C TYR A 41 -0.62 -5.57 1.36
N MET A 42 -1.52 -4.77 1.92
CA MET A 42 -2.95 -5.11 2.08
C MET A 42 -3.90 -4.11 1.42
N PRO A 43 -3.91 -4.00 0.07
CA PRO A 43 -4.93 -3.21 -0.63
C PRO A 43 -6.32 -3.84 -0.48
N SER A 44 -7.40 -3.06 -0.64
CA SER A 44 -8.74 -3.64 -0.72
C SER A 44 -9.00 -4.22 -2.12
N GLU A 45 -9.66 -5.38 -2.20
CA GLU A 45 -9.98 -6.01 -3.49
C GLU A 45 -10.91 -5.14 -4.37
N THR A 46 -11.68 -4.25 -3.75
CA THR A 46 -12.66 -3.38 -4.43
C THR A 46 -12.27 -1.90 -4.40
N ASP A 47 -11.03 -1.56 -4.07
CA ASP A 47 -10.56 -0.17 -4.09
C ASP A 47 -10.52 0.37 -5.54
N LEU A 48 -11.11 1.55 -5.76
CA LEU A 48 -11.08 2.27 -7.03
C LEU A 48 -10.12 3.47 -7.01
N TYR A 49 -9.66 3.89 -5.83
CA TYR A 49 -8.67 4.96 -5.65
C TYR A 49 -7.25 4.42 -5.73
N PHE A 50 -7.02 3.24 -5.11
CA PHE A 50 -5.75 2.51 -5.16
C PHE A 50 -5.99 1.06 -5.61
N PRO A 51 -6.22 0.84 -6.92
CA PRO A 51 -6.63 -0.46 -7.44
C PRO A 51 -5.65 -1.59 -7.10
N VAL A 52 -6.18 -2.77 -6.79
CA VAL A 52 -5.37 -3.97 -6.50
C VAL A 52 -4.46 -4.37 -7.68
N ALA A 53 -4.81 -3.99 -8.91
CA ALA A 53 -3.96 -4.21 -10.08
C ALA A 53 -2.61 -3.48 -9.99
N ASP A 54 -2.61 -2.25 -9.47
CA ASP A 54 -1.38 -1.46 -9.31
C ASP A 54 -0.50 -2.08 -8.21
N ALA A 55 -1.10 -2.47 -7.08
CA ALA A 55 -0.39 -3.18 -6.02
C ALA A 55 0.21 -4.53 -6.50
N ARG A 56 -0.46 -5.24 -7.42
CA ARG A 56 0.08 -6.46 -8.06
C ARG A 56 1.26 -6.13 -8.98
N TYR A 57 1.17 -5.05 -9.76
CA TYR A 57 2.27 -4.56 -10.59
C TYR A 57 3.48 -4.13 -9.74
N GLU A 58 3.28 -3.51 -8.59
CA GLU A 58 4.37 -3.08 -7.72
C GLU A 58 5.01 -4.27 -6.98
N ALA A 59 4.19 -5.21 -6.51
CA ALA A 59 4.62 -6.35 -5.70
C ALA A 59 5.67 -7.23 -6.40
N GLN A 60 5.63 -7.37 -7.73
CA GLN A 60 6.66 -8.13 -8.47
C GLN A 60 8.07 -7.52 -8.34
N PHE A 61 8.18 -6.24 -8.00
CA PHE A 61 9.47 -5.57 -7.84
C PHE A 61 9.98 -5.57 -6.40
N ILE A 62 9.11 -5.75 -5.42
CA ILE A 62 9.47 -5.76 -3.99
C ILE A 62 9.88 -7.18 -3.58
N ARG A 63 11.17 -7.40 -3.32
CA ARG A 63 11.73 -8.76 -3.09
C ARG A 63 11.09 -9.53 -1.93
N ARG A 64 10.69 -8.84 -0.86
CA ARG A 64 10.18 -9.44 0.38
C ARG A 64 8.76 -8.97 0.68
N VAL A 65 7.88 -9.05 -0.32
CA VAL A 65 6.47 -8.65 -0.17
C VAL A 65 5.54 -9.82 0.03
N GLN A 66 4.60 -9.64 0.95
CA GLN A 66 3.39 -10.44 1.07
C GLN A 66 2.21 -9.58 0.61
N LEU A 67 1.71 -9.81 -0.60
CA LEU A 67 0.49 -9.16 -1.10
C LEU A 67 -0.73 -9.95 -0.60
N THR A 68 -1.51 -9.35 0.29
CA THR A 68 -2.70 -9.96 0.90
C THR A 68 -3.89 -9.00 0.78
N PRO A 69 -4.61 -9.00 -0.37
CA PRO A 69 -5.76 -8.14 -0.55
C PRO A 69 -6.83 -8.37 0.53
N ILE A 70 -7.47 -7.28 0.98
CA ILE A 70 -8.59 -7.32 1.93
C ILE A 70 -9.86 -7.69 1.14
N PRO A 71 -10.52 -8.82 1.43
CA PRO A 71 -11.71 -9.27 0.71
C PRO A 71 -12.95 -8.49 1.19
N SER A 72 -12.96 -7.20 0.91
CA SER A 72 -13.99 -6.25 1.35
C SER A 72 -14.71 -5.64 0.17
N LEU A 73 -16.01 -5.39 0.32
CA LEU A 73 -16.83 -4.60 -0.60
C LEU A 73 -16.78 -3.09 -0.30
N TRP A 74 -16.06 -2.69 0.74
CA TRP A 74 -16.04 -1.31 1.19
C TRP A 74 -15.09 -0.43 0.37
N GLY A 75 -14.31 -1.01 -0.55
CA GLY A 75 -13.32 -0.28 -1.35
C GLY A 75 -12.25 0.34 -0.47
N HIS A 76 -11.90 1.59 -0.76
CA HIS A 76 -10.85 2.35 -0.07
C HIS A 76 -10.90 2.33 1.47
N PRO A 77 -12.05 2.58 2.12
CA PRO A 77 -12.13 2.59 3.59
C PRO A 77 -11.98 1.21 4.27
N ALA A 78 -11.83 0.10 3.53
CA ALA A 78 -11.63 -1.22 4.15
C ALA A 78 -10.40 -1.25 5.08
N GLY A 79 -9.32 -0.54 4.72
CA GLY A 79 -8.12 -0.40 5.54
C GLY A 79 -8.32 0.37 6.85
N ALA A 80 -9.40 1.16 6.96
CA ALA A 80 -9.74 1.86 8.20
C ALA A 80 -10.37 0.95 9.26
N ALA A 81 -10.65 -0.32 8.94
CA ALA A 81 -11.18 -1.33 9.85
C ALA A 81 -12.51 -0.92 10.53
N ALA A 82 -13.35 -0.15 9.85
CA ALA A 82 -14.68 0.23 10.35
C ALA A 82 -15.66 -0.96 10.37
N ASN A 83 -15.54 -1.84 9.38
CA ASN A 83 -16.28 -3.11 9.31
C ASN A 83 -15.64 -4.15 10.27
N PRO A 84 -16.42 -4.83 11.14
CA PRO A 84 -15.90 -5.89 12.02
C PRO A 84 -15.16 -7.02 11.31
N GLN A 85 -15.60 -7.43 10.12
CA GLN A 85 -14.96 -8.48 9.33
C GLN A 85 -13.59 -8.03 8.84
N ASP A 86 -13.50 -6.83 8.27
CA ASP A 86 -12.23 -6.26 7.79
C ASP A 86 -11.26 -6.07 8.95
N LYS A 87 -11.76 -5.60 10.11
CA LYS A 87 -10.97 -5.47 11.34
C LYS A 87 -10.39 -6.80 11.81
N ALA A 88 -11.21 -7.86 11.83
CA ALA A 88 -10.75 -9.19 12.22
C ALA A 88 -9.67 -9.72 11.27
N PHE A 89 -9.88 -9.54 9.96
CA PHE A 89 -8.93 -9.94 8.92
C PHE A 89 -7.60 -9.17 9.03
N LEU A 90 -7.66 -7.85 9.17
CA LEU A 90 -6.49 -6.98 9.35
C LEU A 90 -5.70 -7.39 10.59
N ASN A 91 -6.35 -7.48 11.75
CA ASN A 91 -5.68 -7.83 13.01
C ASN A 91 -5.00 -9.20 12.93
N ALA A 92 -5.69 -10.22 12.41
CA ALA A 92 -5.12 -11.56 12.29
C ALA A 92 -3.91 -11.60 11.33
N THR A 93 -4.03 -10.93 10.19
CA THR A 93 -2.96 -10.90 9.17
C THR A 93 -1.74 -10.14 9.67
N ILE A 94 -1.93 -8.97 10.27
CA ILE A 94 -0.86 -8.14 10.84
C ILE A 94 -0.17 -8.89 12.00
N ALA A 95 -0.92 -9.48 12.92
CA ALA A 95 -0.36 -10.22 14.05
C ALA A 95 0.54 -11.38 13.58
N ARG A 96 0.09 -12.14 12.57
CA ARG A 96 0.89 -13.22 11.98
C ARG A 96 2.18 -12.69 11.35
N PHE A 97 2.09 -11.65 10.54
CA PHE A 97 3.26 -11.06 9.87
C PHE A 97 4.31 -10.56 10.87
N LEU A 98 3.88 -9.91 11.95
CA LEU A 98 4.79 -9.42 13.00
C LEU A 98 5.43 -10.56 13.81
N ALA A 99 4.71 -11.66 14.04
CA ALA A 99 5.24 -12.83 14.72
C ALA A 99 6.30 -13.56 13.88
N GLU A 100 6.14 -13.59 12.56
CA GLU A 100 7.12 -14.19 11.63
C GLU A 100 8.42 -13.38 11.55
N GLY A 101 8.34 -12.05 11.59
CA GLY A 101 9.51 -11.16 11.55
C GLY A 101 10.31 -11.07 12.86
N SER A 102 9.80 -11.64 13.95
CA SER A 102 10.48 -11.70 15.25
C SER A 102 11.38 -12.94 15.42
N ARG A 103 11.49 -13.78 14.38
CA ARG A 103 12.35 -14.97 14.31
C ARG A 103 13.58 -14.69 13.44
#